data_AF-A0A967G4T9-F1
#
_entry.id   AF-A0A967G4T9-F1
#
_cell.length_a   1.000
_cell.length_b   1.000
_cell.length_c   1.000
_cell.angle_alpha   90.00
_cell.angle_beta   90.00
_cell.angle_gamma   90.00
#
_symmetry.space_group_name_H-M   'P 1'
#
loop_
_entity.id
_entity.type
_entity.pdbx_description
1 polymer ?
#
loop_
_entity_poly.entity_id
_entity_poly.type
_entity_poly.pdbx_seq_one_letter_code
_entity_poly.pdbx_strand_id
1 'polypeptide(L)' 'MKLNTLEDVFVHQLKDVYSAEKQILEALPKMVEAASSIDLQSAFEDHLTKSQTHLELIEQILGDLDVN' A
#
# COMPACT_ATOMS: atom_id res chain seq x y z
N MET A 1 -4.83 19.86 5.53
CA MET A 1 -3.48 20.36 5.89
C MET A 1 -3.05 21.34 4.81
N LYS A 2 -2.44 22.49 5.14
CA LYS A 2 -1.76 23.31 4.12
C LYS A 2 -0.37 22.69 3.92
N LEU A 3 -0.07 22.27 2.69
CA LEU A 3 1.24 21.75 2.30
C LEU A 3 2.16 22.95 2.05
N ASN A 4 3.02 23.27 3.01
CA ASN A 4 3.87 24.47 2.93
C ASN A 4 5.32 24.10 2.60
N THR A 5 5.72 22.85 2.84
CA THR A 5 7.07 22.34 2.57
C THR A 5 7.04 21.10 1.67
N LEU A 6 8.19 20.75 1.08
CA LEU A 6 8.33 19.48 0.34
C LEU A 6 8.16 18.27 1.26
N GLU A 7 8.52 18.41 2.54
CA GLU A 7 8.31 17.38 3.55
C GLU A 7 6.83 17.13 3.81
N ASP A 8 6.02 18.20 3.92
CA ASP A 8 4.55 18.07 4.05
C ASP A 8 3.96 17.31 2.86
N VAL A 9 4.42 17.63 1.64
CA VAL A 9 3.99 16.96 0.41
C VAL A 9 4.39 15.48 0.44
N PHE A 10 5.63 15.19 0.83
CA PHE A 10 6.14 13.83 0.93
C PHE A 10 5.32 12.99 1.91
N VAL A 11 5.09 13.49 3.13
CA VAL A 11 4.27 12.84 4.15
C VAL A 11 2.84 12.63 3.67
N HIS A 12 2.23 13.63 3.01
CA HIS A 12 0.89 13.50 2.46
C HIS A 12 0.80 12.38 1.42
N GLN A 13 1.73 12.37 0.46
CA GLN A 13 1.75 11.33 -0.57
C GLN A 13 2.02 9.95 0.03
N LEU A 14 2.87 9.86 1.06
CA LEU A 14 3.13 8.60 1.76
C LEU A 14 1.86 8.08 2.47
N LYS A 15 1.06 8.96 3.08
CA LYS A 15 -0.26 8.63 3.67
C LYS A 15 -1.29 8.23 2.61
N ASP A 16 -1.27 8.86 1.44
CA ASP A 16 -2.13 8.49 0.31
C ASP A 16 -1.80 7.07 -0.19
N VAL A 17 -0.51 6.76 -0.38
CA VAL A 17 -0.06 5.42 -0.78
C VAL A 17 -0.38 4.39 0.30
N TYR A 18 -0.19 4.72 1.58
CA TYR A 18 -0.60 3.85 2.69
C TYR A 18 -2.10 3.48 2.62
N SER A 19 -2.95 4.47 2.36
CA SER A 19 -4.39 4.24 2.20
C SER A 19 -4.69 3.37 0.98
N ALA A 20 -3.98 3.57 -0.13
CA ALA A 20 -4.14 2.75 -1.33
C ALA A 20 -3.72 1.29 -1.08
N GLU A 21 -2.60 1.06 -0.40
CA GLU A 21 -2.14 -0.30 -0.06
C GLU A 21 -3.13 -1.01 0.88
N LYS A 22 -3.73 -0.32 1.87
CA LYS A 22 -4.80 -0.92 2.67
C LYS A 22 -6.00 -1.36 1.82
N GLN A 23 -6.43 -0.52 0.89
CA GLN A 23 -7.56 -0.82 0.01
C GLN A 23 -7.24 -1.98 -0.93
N ILE A 24 -6.02 -2.04 -1.49
CA ILE A 24 -5.63 -3.12 -2.41
C ILE A 24 -5.51 -4.46 -1.67
N LEU A 25 -5.06 -4.48 -0.41
CA LEU A 25 -5.01 -5.68 0.42
C LEU A 25 -6.40 -6.30 0.64
N GLU A 26 -7.44 -5.49 0.76
CA GLU A 26 -8.83 -5.96 0.85
C GLU A 26 -9.41 -6.42 -0.50
N ALA A 27 -8.90 -5.86 -1.60
CA ALA A 27 -9.37 -6.15 -2.95
C ALA A 27 -8.70 -7.39 -3.55
N LEU A 28 -7.40 -7.59 -3.32
CA LEU A 28 -6.60 -8.65 -3.93
C LEU A 28 -7.17 -10.06 -3.72
N PRO A 29 -7.64 -10.45 -2.51
CA PRO A 29 -8.27 -11.76 -2.32
C PRO A 29 -9.49 -11.97 -3.24
N LYS A 30 -10.31 -10.94 -3.42
CA LYS A 30 -11.47 -10.98 -4.33
C LYS A 30 -11.04 -11.08 -5.79
N MET A 31 -9.91 -10.47 -6.14
CA MET A 31 -9.34 -10.55 -7.49
C MET A 31 -8.74 -11.93 -7.79
N VAL A 32 -8.11 -12.58 -6.80
CA VAL A 32 -7.67 -13.98 -6.87
C VAL A 32 -8.87 -14.89 -7.13
N GLU A 33 -9.93 -14.77 -6.33
CA GLU A 33 -11.15 -15.59 -6.48
C GLU A 33 -11.84 -15.39 -7.83
N ALA A 34 -11.82 -14.16 -8.37
CA ALA A 34 -12.45 -13.84 -9.65
C ALA A 34 -11.60 -14.22 -10.87
N ALA A 35 -10.29 -14.42 -10.72
CA ALA A 35 -9.40 -14.72 -11.83
C ALA A 35 -9.61 -16.14 -12.35
N SER A 36 -9.79 -16.30 -13.65
CA SER A 36 -9.96 -17.62 -14.29
C SER A 36 -8.65 -18.25 -14.77
N SER A 37 -7.59 -17.46 -14.89
CA SER A 37 -6.26 -17.92 -15.28
C SER A 37 -5.42 -18.21 -14.04
N ILE A 38 -4.76 -19.36 -14.01
CA ILE A 38 -3.85 -19.76 -12.93
C ILE A 38 -2.70 -18.74 -12.80
N ASP A 39 -2.12 -18.31 -13.91
CA ASP A 39 -1.02 -17.33 -13.91
C ASP A 39 -1.46 -15.99 -13.31
N LEU A 40 -2.72 -15.60 -13.55
CA LEU A 40 -3.27 -14.36 -13.01
C LEU A 40 -3.58 -14.47 -11.51
N GLN A 41 -4.09 -15.62 -11.06
CA GLN A 41 -4.29 -15.90 -9.63
C GLN A 41 -2.95 -15.81 -8.88
N SER A 42 -1.92 -16.51 -9.36
CA SER A 42 -0.60 -16.47 -8.73
C SER A 42 0.00 -15.06 -8.74
N ALA A 43 -0.19 -14.28 -9.80
CA ALA A 43 0.27 -12.90 -9.83
C ALA A 43 -0.42 -12.03 -8.75
N PHE A 44 -1.71 -12.24 -8.48
CA PHE A 44 -2.42 -11.52 -7.42
C PHE A 44 -2.02 -12.00 -6.01
N GLU A 45 -1.78 -13.29 -5.82
CA GLU A 45 -1.26 -13.83 -4.55
C GLU A 45 0.15 -13.31 -4.23
N ASP A 46 1.02 -13.28 -5.24
CA ASP A 46 2.35 -12.69 -5.13
C ASP A 46 2.26 -11.20 -4.81
N HIS A 47 1.33 -10.48 -5.44
CA HIS A 47 1.14 -9.06 -5.18
C HIS A 47 0.59 -8.80 -3.79
N LEU A 48 -0.30 -9.65 -3.27
CA LEU A 48 -0.83 -9.57 -1.90
C LEU A 48 0.31 -9.60 -0.88
N THR A 49 1.24 -10.53 -1.04
CA THR A 49 2.42 -10.64 -0.16
C THR A 49 3.30 -9.39 -0.26
N LYS A 50 3.52 -8.86 -1.47
CA LYS A 50 4.31 -7.63 -1.68
C LYS A 50 3.64 -6.41 -1.04
N SER A 51 2.33 -6.24 -1.21
CA SER A 51 1.56 -5.14 -0.61
C SER A 51 1.60 -5.16 0.92
N GLN A 52 1.64 -6.33 1.55
CA GLN A 52 1.82 -6.44 3.01
C GLN A 52 3.19 -5.88 3.43
N THR A 53 4.26 -6.28 2.73
CA THR A 53 5.61 -5.74 2.99
C THR A 53 5.71 -4.24 2.71
N HIS A 54 5.04 -3.74 1.66
CA HIS A 54 5.01 -2.30 1.39
C HIS A 54 4.35 -1.53 2.52
N LEU A 55 3.25 -2.05 3.07
CA LEU A 55 2.54 -1.43 4.18
C LEU A 55 3.45 -1.30 5.41
N GLU A 56 4.14 -2.38 5.79
CA GLU A 56 5.11 -2.40 6.89
C GLU A 56 6.24 -1.37 6.67
N LEU A 57 6.76 -1.29 5.44
CA LEU A 57 7.80 -0.32 5.11
C LEU A 57 7.29 1.13 5.23
N ILE A 58 6.08 1.40 4.77
CA ILE A 58 5.47 2.73 4.86
C ILE A 58 5.24 3.12 6.33
N GLU A 59 4.78 2.19 7.16
CA GLU A 59 4.61 2.41 8.61
C GLU A 59 5.95 2.70 9.29
N GLN A 60 7.01 1.97 8.92
CA GLN A 60 8.35 2.24 9.40
C GLN A 60 8.82 3.66 9.03
N ILE A 61 8.68 4.05 7.75
CA ILE A 61 9.09 5.38 7.29
C ILE A 61 8.30 6.48 8.00
N LEU A 62 6.98 6.33 8.18
CA LEU A 62 6.16 7.30 8.91
C LEU A 62 6.56 7.41 10.38
N GLY A 63 6.95 6.29 11.01
CA GLY A 63 7.49 6.27 12.37
C GLY A 63 8.85 6.96 12.49
N ASP A 64 9.76 6.72 11.54
CA ASP A 64 11.08 7.36 11.50
C ASP A 64 11.01 8.88 11.28
N LEU A 65 9.95 9.35 10.62
CA LEU A 65 9.65 10.77 10.41
C LEU A 65 8.92 11.42 11.61
N ASP A 66 8.65 10.68 12.69
CA ASP A 66 7.92 11.14 13.88
C ASP A 66 6.52 11.70 13.56
N VAL A 67 5.83 11.14 12.56
CA VAL A 67 4.52 11.65 12.07
C VAL A 67 3.35 10.73 12.42
N ASN A 68 3.47 10.00 13.55
CA ASN A 68 2.41 9.15 14.09
C ASN A 68 1.29 9.95 14.77
#